data_AF-A0A926XIA6-F1
#
_entry.id   AF-A0A926XIA6-F1
#
_cell.length_a   1.000
_cell.length_b   1.000
_cell.length_c   1.000
_cell.angle_alpha   90.00
_cell.angle_beta   90.00
_cell.angle_gamma   90.00
#
_symmetry.space_group_name_H-M   'P 1'
#
loop_
_entity.id
_entity.type
_entity.pdbx_description
1 polymer ?
#
loop_
_entity_poly.entity_id
_entity_poly.type
_entity_poly.pdbx_seq_one_letter_code
_entity_poly.pdbx_strand_id
1 'polypeptide(L)'
;MPSIVKTPTTPTPRWEDLPLASAPDPVQLDNIKAQLDLILLALEALAGIGSDAILQAAAQLNLESMVADRVALWRLRQSNPMRKSSGGRKKLDVEEARSLVLIVCHLAGQQQELIRRAVALLEQLAEQNREPHEASLLGDYLDAFSNTYQERMEEEDNVSSDALSHLALKLLIDLLFYSSPNGHRRLWLALLDRAR
;
A
#
# COMPACT_ATOMS: atom_id res chain seq x y z
N MET A 1 1.14 -12.01 -47.08
CA MET A 1 2.09 -11.53 -46.05
C MET A 1 1.30 -11.24 -44.80
N PRO A 2 1.54 -11.90 -43.65
CA PRO A 2 0.86 -11.56 -42.41
C PRO A 2 1.58 -10.37 -41.74
N SER A 3 0.86 -9.28 -41.52
CA SER A 3 1.34 -8.12 -40.76
C SER A 3 1.47 -8.48 -39.29
N ILE A 4 2.69 -8.36 -38.77
CA ILE A 4 3.00 -8.47 -37.35
C ILE A 4 2.51 -7.18 -36.68
N VAL A 5 1.40 -7.28 -35.94
CA VAL A 5 0.96 -6.21 -35.04
C VAL A 5 1.96 -6.15 -33.89
N LYS A 6 2.80 -5.11 -33.88
CA LYS A 6 3.64 -4.79 -32.72
C LYS A 6 2.70 -4.27 -31.62
N THR A 7 2.47 -5.09 -30.59
CA THR A 7 1.87 -4.61 -29.34
C THR A 7 2.73 -3.48 -28.76
N PRO A 8 2.16 -2.34 -28.37
CA PRO A 8 2.91 -1.29 -27.70
C PRO A 8 3.35 -1.80 -26.33
N THR A 9 4.66 -1.94 -26.13
CA THR A 9 5.27 -2.21 -24.83
C THR A 9 5.08 -0.95 -23.97
N THR A 10 4.14 -0.99 -23.02
CA THR A 10 4.03 0.06 -22.01
C THR A 10 5.35 0.13 -21.24
N PRO A 11 6.02 1.29 -21.16
CA PRO A 11 7.27 1.40 -20.43
C PRO A 11 7.05 1.10 -18.95
N THR A 12 7.93 0.28 -18.36
CA THR A 12 7.93 0.01 -16.93
C THR A 12 8.17 1.33 -16.17
N PRO A 13 7.29 1.71 -15.23
CA PRO A 13 7.45 2.97 -14.49
C PRO A 13 8.74 2.95 -13.68
N ARG A 14 9.53 4.02 -13.74
CA ARG A 14 10.76 4.18 -12.95
C ARG A 14 10.52 5.13 -11.78
N TRP A 15 11.23 4.93 -10.68
CA TRP A 15 11.06 5.76 -9.49
C TRP A 15 11.54 7.20 -9.73
N GLU A 16 12.43 7.39 -10.70
CA GLU A 16 12.93 8.68 -11.20
C GLU A 16 11.82 9.56 -11.79
N ASP A 17 10.74 8.95 -12.29
CA ASP A 17 9.62 9.65 -12.93
C ASP A 17 8.65 10.28 -11.90
N LEU A 18 8.83 10.00 -10.60
CA LEU A 18 8.02 10.56 -9.53
C LEU A 18 8.51 11.95 -9.15
N PRO A 19 7.77 13.04 -9.40
CA PRO A 19 8.27 14.40 -9.21
C PRO A 19 8.54 14.72 -7.73
N LEU A 20 9.62 15.44 -7.45
CA LEU A 20 9.89 16.10 -6.17
C LEU A 20 9.95 17.61 -6.42
N ALA A 21 9.07 18.37 -5.77
CA ALA A 21 9.19 19.84 -5.78
C ALA A 21 10.32 20.31 -4.85
N SER A 22 10.46 19.62 -3.71
CA SER A 22 11.52 19.77 -2.71
C SER A 22 11.76 18.41 -2.06
N ALA A 23 12.98 18.15 -1.56
CA ALA A 23 13.22 16.95 -0.77
C ALA A 23 12.37 16.99 0.51
N PRO A 24 11.60 15.92 0.83
CA PRO A 24 10.82 15.88 2.06
C PRO A 24 11.76 15.93 3.28
N ASP A 25 11.35 16.68 4.30
CA ASP A 25 12.07 16.71 5.57
C ASP A 25 11.94 15.35 6.31
N PRO A 26 12.74 15.10 7.36
CA PRO A 26 12.71 13.82 8.05
C PRO A 26 11.33 13.43 8.63
N VAL A 27 10.54 14.41 9.10
CA VAL A 27 9.21 14.18 9.67
C VAL A 27 8.22 13.82 8.57
N GLN A 28 8.24 14.56 7.46
CA GLN A 28 7.47 14.24 6.26
C GLN A 28 7.78 12.83 5.77
N LEU A 29 9.05 12.45 5.76
CA LEU A 29 9.45 11.11 5.33
C LEU A 29 8.93 10.03 6.27
N ASP A 30 8.96 10.25 7.59
CA ASP A 30 8.36 9.33 8.57
C ASP A 30 6.84 9.19 8.39
N ASN A 31 6.14 10.28 8.08
CA ASN A 31 4.70 10.25 7.76
C ASN A 31 4.42 9.44 6.48
N ILE A 32 5.22 9.63 5.44
CA ILE A 32 5.13 8.88 4.18
C ILE A 32 5.31 7.38 4.44
N LYS A 33 6.26 7.01 5.30
CA LYS A 33 6.52 5.61 5.68
C LYS A 33 5.33 4.98 6.38
N ALA A 34 4.77 5.67 7.37
CA ALA A 34 3.61 5.19 8.11
C ALA A 34 2.44 4.90 7.16
N GLN A 35 2.20 5.80 6.21
CA GLN A 35 1.13 5.63 5.21
C GLN A 35 1.41 4.47 4.25
N LEU A 36 2.64 4.30 3.77
CA LEU A 36 3.00 3.17 2.91
C LEU A 36 2.83 1.82 3.63
N ASP A 37 3.21 1.75 4.91
CA ASP A 37 3.04 0.54 5.71
C ASP A 37 1.56 0.19 5.92
N LEU A 38 0.70 1.18 6.14
CA LEU A 38 -0.76 1.00 6.22
C LEU A 38 -1.35 0.49 4.89
N ILE A 39 -0.90 1.03 3.75
CA ILE A 39 -1.36 0.57 2.44
C ILE A 39 -0.91 -0.87 2.17
N LEU A 40 0.33 -1.23 2.53
CA LEU A 40 0.81 -2.62 2.46
C LEU A 40 0.01 -3.54 3.37
N LEU A 41 -0.35 -3.09 4.58
CA LEU A 41 -1.21 -3.84 5.50
C LEU A 41 -2.61 -4.05 4.91
N ALA A 42 -3.18 -3.05 4.24
CA ALA A 42 -4.45 -3.20 3.53
C ALA A 42 -4.37 -4.23 2.38
N LEU A 43 -3.29 -4.26 1.61
CA LEU A 43 -3.06 -5.29 0.59
C LEU A 43 -2.87 -6.69 1.19
N GLU A 44 -2.14 -6.79 2.30
CA GLU A 44 -1.94 -8.04 3.05
C GLU A 44 -3.29 -8.58 3.55
N ALA A 45 -4.13 -7.73 4.14
CA ALA A 45 -5.44 -8.11 4.65
C ALA A 45 -6.44 -8.47 3.54
N LEU A 46 -6.44 -7.76 2.41
CA LEU A 46 -7.40 -8.00 1.32
C LEU A 46 -7.05 -9.23 0.48
N ALA A 47 -5.77 -9.39 0.15
CA ALA A 47 -5.31 -10.35 -0.86
C ALA A 47 -4.33 -11.40 -0.33
N GLY A 48 -4.03 -11.39 0.98
CA GLY A 48 -3.04 -12.30 1.58
C GLY A 48 -1.61 -12.05 1.08
N ILE A 49 -1.31 -10.81 0.64
CA ILE A 49 0.01 -10.46 0.11
C ILE A 49 1.05 -10.45 1.23
N GLY A 50 1.91 -11.48 1.23
CA GLY A 50 3.05 -11.58 2.15
C GLY A 50 4.34 -10.98 1.60
N SER A 51 5.41 -11.03 2.40
CA SER A 51 6.74 -10.51 2.05
C SER A 51 7.32 -11.09 0.76
N ASP A 52 7.00 -12.34 0.40
CA ASP A 52 7.50 -12.96 -0.84
C ASP A 52 6.96 -12.26 -2.10
N ALA A 53 5.68 -11.92 -2.11
CA ALA A 53 5.08 -11.21 -3.22
C ALA A 53 5.67 -9.80 -3.37
N ILE A 54 5.99 -9.14 -2.25
CA ILE A 54 6.68 -7.83 -2.24
C ILE A 54 8.09 -7.96 -2.84
N LEU A 55 8.87 -8.97 -2.43
CA LEU A 55 10.20 -9.21 -2.98
C LEU A 55 10.16 -9.58 -4.46
N GLN A 56 9.18 -10.40 -4.86
CA GLN A 56 8.97 -10.75 -6.26
C GLN A 56 8.60 -9.51 -7.09
N ALA A 57 7.75 -8.62 -6.58
CA ALA A 57 7.43 -7.35 -7.23
C ALA A 57 8.68 -6.46 -7.35
N ALA A 58 9.51 -6.38 -6.31
CA ALA A 58 10.78 -5.65 -6.37
C ALA A 58 11.69 -6.22 -7.48
N ALA A 59 11.82 -7.54 -7.59
CA ALA A 59 12.58 -8.19 -8.66
C ALA A 59 12.02 -7.88 -10.06
N GLN A 60 10.71 -7.99 -10.25
CA GLN A 60 10.04 -7.70 -11.51
C GLN A 60 10.21 -6.24 -11.96
N LEU A 61 10.34 -5.32 -11.01
CA LEU A 61 10.55 -3.89 -11.26
C LEU A 61 12.03 -3.50 -11.31
N ASN A 62 12.98 -4.44 -11.13
CA ASN A 62 14.41 -4.18 -11.00
C ASN A 62 14.77 -3.24 -9.83
N LEU A 63 14.11 -3.42 -8.68
CA LEU A 63 14.28 -2.63 -7.45
C LEU A 63 14.95 -3.43 -6.32
N GLU A 64 15.61 -4.55 -6.64
CA GLU A 64 16.27 -5.43 -5.66
C GLU A 64 17.39 -4.72 -4.89
N SER A 65 18.02 -3.70 -5.46
CA SER A 65 19.01 -2.87 -4.77
C SER A 65 18.40 -2.05 -3.62
N MET A 66 17.09 -1.80 -3.65
CA MET A 66 16.35 -1.02 -2.64
C MET A 66 15.64 -1.94 -1.64
N VAL A 67 15.12 -3.08 -2.10
CA VAL A 67 14.45 -4.09 -1.26
C VAL A 67 15.07 -5.46 -1.53
N ALA A 68 16.27 -5.67 -1.00
CA ALA A 68 17.08 -6.86 -1.33
C ALA A 68 16.56 -8.16 -0.69
N ASP A 69 16.05 -8.10 0.53
CA ASP A 69 15.61 -9.28 1.28
C ASP A 69 14.50 -8.96 2.29
N ARG A 70 13.99 -10.01 2.96
CA ARG A 70 12.94 -9.89 3.98
C ARG A 70 13.37 -9.03 5.18
N VAL A 71 14.65 -9.01 5.53
CA VAL A 71 15.18 -8.21 6.63
C VAL A 71 15.22 -6.74 6.25
N ALA A 72 15.64 -6.42 5.02
CA ALA A 72 15.57 -5.09 4.45
C ALA A 72 14.13 -4.61 4.47
N LEU A 73 13.20 -5.37 3.87
CA LEU A 73 11.76 -5.06 3.89
C LEU A 73 11.22 -4.86 5.32
N TRP A 74 11.58 -5.75 6.25
CA TRP A 74 11.18 -5.61 7.65
C TRP A 74 11.73 -4.32 8.26
N ARG A 75 13.00 -3.96 8.04
CA ARG A 75 13.61 -2.70 8.50
C ARG A 75 12.93 -1.48 7.89
N LEU A 76 12.55 -1.54 6.60
CA LEU A 76 11.77 -0.48 5.96
C LEU A 76 10.42 -0.32 6.67
N ARG A 77 9.69 -1.42 6.93
CA ARG A 77 8.40 -1.36 7.64
C ARG A 77 8.53 -0.93 9.11
N GLN A 78 9.62 -1.30 9.80
CA GLN A 78 9.92 -0.88 11.19
C GLN A 78 10.29 0.59 11.34
N SER A 79 10.52 1.30 10.24
CA SER A 79 10.75 2.75 10.30
C SER A 79 9.47 3.56 10.51
N ASN A 80 8.28 2.93 10.43
CA ASN A 80 7.01 3.51 10.83
C ASN A 80 7.04 3.84 12.34
N PRO A 81 6.94 5.12 12.75
CA PRO A 81 7.00 5.51 14.16
C PRO A 81 5.95 4.82 15.04
N MET A 82 4.80 4.47 14.46
CA MET A 82 3.68 3.84 15.15
C MET A 82 3.85 2.34 15.39
N ARG A 83 4.92 1.69 14.89
CA ARG A 83 5.09 0.23 14.98
C ARG A 83 5.77 -0.16 16.29
N LYS A 84 5.35 -1.29 16.91
CA LYS A 84 5.98 -1.84 18.13
C LYS A 84 7.49 -2.00 17.90
N SER A 85 8.29 -1.15 18.53
CA SER A 85 9.72 -1.09 18.28
C SER A 85 10.45 -2.27 18.94
N SER A 86 11.03 -3.16 18.13
CA SER A 86 11.98 -4.20 18.60
C SER A 86 13.36 -4.12 17.95
N GLY A 87 13.66 -3.04 17.23
CA GLY A 87 14.95 -2.83 16.58
C GLY A 87 15.09 -1.39 16.08
N GLY A 88 16.30 -0.84 16.20
CA GLY A 88 16.58 0.58 15.92
C GLY A 88 15.99 1.07 14.59
N ARG A 89 15.39 2.27 14.62
CA ARG A 89 14.77 2.92 13.47
C ARG A 89 15.82 3.28 12.43
N LYS A 90 15.93 2.52 11.33
CA LYS A 90 16.70 2.94 10.16
C LYS A 90 16.00 4.15 9.55
N LYS A 91 16.73 5.24 9.30
CA LYS A 91 16.24 6.31 8.46
C LYS A 91 16.15 5.79 7.02
N LEU A 92 14.93 5.54 6.56
CA LEU A 92 14.64 5.34 5.14
C LEU A 92 15.07 6.57 4.36
N ASP A 93 15.52 6.42 3.11
CA ASP A 93 15.68 7.54 2.18
C ASP A 93 14.47 7.72 1.24
N VAL A 94 14.52 8.74 0.40
CA VAL A 94 13.44 9.09 -0.53
C VAL A 94 13.33 8.10 -1.72
N GLU A 95 14.44 7.50 -2.14
CA GLU A 95 14.49 6.49 -3.21
C GLU A 95 13.85 5.17 -2.76
N GLU A 96 14.11 4.76 -1.52
CA GLU A 96 13.45 3.62 -0.88
C GLU A 96 11.92 3.85 -0.80
N ALA A 97 11.47 5.06 -0.42
CA ALA A 97 10.05 5.40 -0.37
C ALA A 97 9.38 5.35 -1.77
N ARG A 98 10.03 5.94 -2.78
CA ARG A 98 9.55 5.91 -4.18
C ARG A 98 9.52 4.49 -4.74
N SER A 99 10.49 3.66 -4.39
CA SER A 99 10.52 2.24 -4.78
C SER A 99 9.33 1.48 -4.19
N LEU A 100 9.00 1.72 -2.92
CA LEU A 100 7.82 1.14 -2.29
C LEU A 100 6.51 1.60 -2.95
N VAL A 101 6.41 2.86 -3.40
CA VAL A 101 5.25 3.33 -4.19
C VAL A 101 5.04 2.47 -5.43
N LEU A 102 6.11 2.20 -6.18
CA LEU A 102 6.03 1.38 -7.39
C LEU A 102 5.61 -0.06 -7.07
N ILE A 103 6.21 -0.65 -6.04
CA ILE A 103 5.88 -2.01 -5.60
C ILE A 103 4.41 -2.12 -5.17
N VAL A 104 3.92 -1.18 -4.36
CA VAL A 104 2.51 -1.12 -3.94
C VAL A 104 1.58 -1.03 -5.14
N CYS A 105 1.85 -0.14 -6.09
CA CYS A 105 1.00 0.02 -7.27
C CYS A 105 1.04 -1.20 -8.20
N HIS A 106 2.19 -1.85 -8.31
CA HIS A 106 2.33 -3.09 -9.08
C HIS A 106 1.49 -4.22 -8.48
N LEU A 107 1.59 -4.42 -7.16
CA LEU A 107 0.79 -5.41 -6.43
C LEU A 107 -0.71 -5.11 -6.48
N ALA A 108 -1.09 -3.84 -6.26
CA ALA A 108 -2.48 -3.41 -6.37
C ALA A 108 -3.02 -3.61 -7.81
N GLY A 109 -2.19 -3.38 -8.83
CA GLY A 109 -2.53 -3.64 -10.23
C GLY A 109 -2.79 -5.12 -10.50
N GLN A 110 -1.98 -6.02 -9.92
CA GLN A 110 -2.21 -7.47 -10.01
C GLN A 110 -3.51 -7.92 -9.32
N GLN A 111 -3.93 -7.21 -8.27
CA GLN A 111 -5.17 -7.48 -7.52
C GLN A 111 -6.34 -6.57 -7.93
N GLN A 112 -6.28 -5.93 -9.11
CA GLN A 112 -7.25 -4.91 -9.49
C GLN A 112 -8.68 -5.43 -9.54
N GLU A 113 -8.91 -6.66 -10.01
CA GLU A 113 -10.24 -7.27 -10.05
C GLU A 113 -10.82 -7.46 -8.64
N LEU A 114 -10.01 -7.98 -7.71
CA LEU A 114 -10.40 -8.18 -6.32
C LEU A 114 -10.74 -6.85 -5.63
N ILE A 115 -9.88 -5.83 -5.83
CA ILE A 115 -10.09 -4.49 -5.28
C ILE A 115 -11.40 -3.89 -5.82
N ARG A 116 -11.64 -3.96 -7.14
CA ARG A 116 -12.89 -3.47 -7.76
C ARG A 116 -14.12 -4.18 -7.21
N ARG A 117 -14.04 -5.51 -7.06
CA ARG A 117 -15.14 -6.31 -6.50
C ARG A 117 -15.44 -5.91 -5.06
N ALA A 118 -14.43 -5.73 -4.22
CA ALA A 118 -14.59 -5.31 -2.83
C ALA A 118 -15.21 -3.91 -2.73
N VAL A 119 -14.77 -2.95 -3.54
CA VAL A 119 -15.37 -1.60 -3.56
C VAL A 119 -16.80 -1.61 -4.09
N ALA A 120 -17.09 -2.34 -5.17
CA ALA A 120 -18.46 -2.46 -5.68
C ALA A 120 -19.41 -3.08 -4.64
N LEU A 121 -18.91 -4.03 -3.84
CA LEU A 121 -19.68 -4.62 -2.75
C LEU A 121 -19.94 -3.62 -1.62
N LEU A 122 -18.95 -2.79 -1.29
CA LEU A 122 -19.08 -1.72 -0.31
C LEU A 122 -20.14 -0.70 -0.75
N GLU A 123 -20.09 -0.26 -2.02
CA GLU A 123 -21.08 0.65 -2.61
C GLU A 123 -22.49 0.05 -2.55
N GLN A 124 -22.65 -1.22 -2.96
CA GLN A 124 -23.93 -1.92 -2.93
C GLN A 124 -24.53 -2.00 -1.51
N LEU A 125 -23.72 -2.28 -0.48
CA LEU A 125 -24.20 -2.34 0.90
C LEU A 125 -24.57 -0.96 1.43
N ALA A 126 -23.78 0.06 1.10
CA ALA A 126 -24.08 1.45 1.47
C ALA A 126 -25.42 1.92 0.86
N GLU A 127 -25.69 1.60 -0.41
CA GLU A 127 -26.98 1.88 -1.05
C GLU A 127 -28.17 1.21 -0.34
N GLN A 128 -27.93 0.05 0.28
CA GLN A 128 -28.92 -0.71 1.03
C GLN A 128 -29.01 -0.31 2.51
N ASN A 129 -28.20 0.65 2.98
CA ASN A 129 -28.02 0.98 4.40
C ASN A 129 -27.64 -0.25 5.26
N ARG A 130 -26.80 -1.11 4.71
CA ARG A 130 -26.29 -2.32 5.36
C ARG A 130 -24.84 -2.14 5.77
N GLU A 131 -24.45 -2.84 6.83
CA GLU A 131 -23.10 -2.73 7.35
C GLU A 131 -22.08 -3.50 6.48
N PRO A 132 -20.87 -2.97 6.25
CA PRO A 132 -19.86 -3.62 5.40
C PRO A 132 -19.50 -5.05 5.84
N HIS A 133 -19.50 -5.33 7.14
CA HIS A 133 -19.17 -6.66 7.68
C HIS A 133 -20.21 -7.73 7.35
N GLU A 134 -21.41 -7.37 6.88
CA GLU A 134 -22.44 -8.33 6.50
C GLU A 134 -22.10 -9.10 5.23
N ALA A 135 -21.17 -8.61 4.41
CA ALA A 135 -20.65 -9.36 3.28
C ALA A 135 -19.30 -10.00 3.65
N SER A 136 -19.20 -11.33 3.46
CA SER A 136 -18.03 -12.10 3.88
C SER A 136 -16.70 -11.52 3.40
N LEU A 137 -16.60 -11.10 2.13
CA LEU A 137 -15.36 -10.51 1.59
C LEU A 137 -14.92 -9.25 2.36
N LEU A 138 -15.86 -8.39 2.74
CA LEU A 138 -15.55 -7.15 3.45
C LEU A 138 -15.36 -7.41 4.95
N GLY A 139 -16.16 -8.31 5.55
CA GLY A 139 -15.97 -8.77 6.92
C GLY A 139 -14.57 -9.38 7.13
N ASP A 140 -14.19 -10.35 6.30
CA ASP A 140 -12.89 -11.00 6.35
C ASP A 140 -11.74 -9.99 6.20
N TYR A 141 -11.89 -9.02 5.29
CA TYR A 141 -10.92 -7.94 5.10
C TYR A 141 -10.78 -7.06 6.35
N LEU A 142 -11.90 -6.63 6.94
CA LEU A 142 -11.93 -5.77 8.13
C LEU A 142 -11.32 -6.47 9.34
N ASP A 143 -11.65 -7.74 9.53
CA ASP A 143 -11.12 -8.57 10.62
C ASP A 143 -9.61 -8.80 10.43
N ALA A 144 -9.18 -9.20 9.23
CA ALA A 144 -7.76 -9.38 8.92
C ALA A 144 -6.96 -8.09 9.10
N PHE A 145 -7.49 -6.95 8.65
CA PHE A 145 -6.85 -5.66 8.81
C PHE A 145 -6.71 -5.28 10.29
N SER A 146 -7.79 -5.38 11.05
CA SER A 146 -7.84 -4.99 12.46
C SER A 146 -6.88 -5.84 13.31
N ASN A 147 -6.91 -7.16 13.12
CA ASN A 147 -5.99 -8.08 13.81
C ASN A 147 -4.53 -7.76 13.47
N THR A 148 -4.22 -7.61 12.18
CA THR A 148 -2.85 -7.32 11.72
C THR A 148 -2.33 -5.97 12.21
N TYR A 149 -3.21 -4.96 12.28
CA TYR A 149 -2.88 -3.64 12.82
C TYR A 149 -2.54 -3.72 14.31
N GLN A 150 -3.41 -4.35 15.11
CA GLN A 150 -3.25 -4.47 16.57
C GLN A 150 -2.02 -5.28 16.96
N GLU A 151 -1.66 -6.31 16.19
CA GLU A 151 -0.44 -7.09 16.40
C GLU A 151 0.84 -6.26 16.20
N ARG A 152 0.80 -5.26 15.32
CA ARG A 152 2.01 -4.60 14.79
C ARG A 152 2.20 -3.17 15.25
N MET A 153 1.13 -2.42 15.53
CA MET A 153 1.20 -1.02 15.96
C MET A 153 1.31 -0.92 17.48
N GLU A 154 2.05 0.07 17.98
CA GLU A 154 2.10 0.40 19.40
C GLU A 154 0.69 0.69 19.91
N GLU A 155 0.42 0.24 21.14
CA GLU A 155 -0.83 0.49 21.85
C GLU A 155 -0.88 1.94 22.34
N GLU A 156 -0.61 2.91 21.45
CA GLU A 156 -0.96 4.30 21.70
C GLU A 156 -2.50 4.38 21.59
N ASP A 157 -3.13 4.30 22.76
CA ASP A 157 -4.56 4.49 23.03
C ASP A 157 -5.51 3.65 22.17
N ASN A 158 -5.81 2.41 22.61
CA ASN A 158 -7.05 1.65 22.32
C ASN A 158 -7.83 2.11 21.07
N VAL A 159 -7.21 2.04 19.88
CA VAL A 159 -7.85 2.51 18.65
C VAL A 159 -9.14 1.72 18.49
N SER A 160 -10.27 2.43 18.44
CA SER A 160 -11.57 1.75 18.43
C SER A 160 -11.70 0.88 17.18
N SER A 161 -12.41 -0.24 17.32
CA SER A 161 -12.73 -1.12 16.18
C SER A 161 -13.40 -0.34 15.03
N ASP A 162 -14.23 0.63 15.38
CA ASP A 162 -14.87 1.53 14.42
C ASP A 162 -13.85 2.40 13.66
N ALA A 163 -12.87 2.99 14.35
CA ALA A 163 -11.83 3.78 13.70
C ALA A 163 -10.94 2.93 12.77
N LEU A 164 -10.62 1.69 13.18
CA LEU A 164 -9.88 0.75 12.32
C LEU A 164 -10.69 0.34 11.10
N SER A 165 -12.00 0.10 11.27
CA SER A 165 -12.89 -0.23 10.17
C SER A 165 -12.98 0.93 9.16
N HIS A 166 -13.15 2.16 9.63
CA HIS A 166 -13.14 3.35 8.78
C HIS A 166 -11.81 3.53 8.05
N LEU A 167 -10.68 3.32 8.73
CA LEU A 167 -9.35 3.39 8.12
C LEU A 167 -9.17 2.33 7.04
N ALA A 168 -9.55 1.08 7.31
CA ALA A 168 -9.50 -0.02 6.36
C ALA A 168 -10.33 0.28 5.11
N LEU A 169 -11.58 0.70 5.26
CA LEU A 169 -12.45 1.04 4.12
C LEU A 169 -11.90 2.21 3.31
N LYS A 170 -11.34 3.23 3.96
CA LYS A 170 -10.65 4.34 3.29
C LYS A 170 -9.46 3.82 2.47
N LEU A 171 -8.65 2.94 3.03
CA LEU A 171 -7.50 2.35 2.34
C LEU A 171 -7.94 1.44 1.17
N LEU A 172 -9.03 0.71 1.31
CA LEU A 172 -9.63 -0.08 0.23
C LEU A 172 -10.03 0.81 -0.97
N ILE A 173 -10.64 1.97 -0.69
CA ILE A 173 -10.99 2.96 -1.72
C ILE A 173 -9.71 3.57 -2.33
N ASP A 174 -8.73 3.94 -1.51
CA ASP A 174 -7.43 4.45 -1.98
C ASP A 174 -6.74 3.43 -2.93
N LEU A 175 -6.78 2.12 -2.61
CA LEU A 175 -6.25 1.04 -3.44
C LEU A 175 -6.91 0.94 -4.82
N LEU A 176 -8.19 1.30 -4.96
CA LEU A 176 -8.85 1.38 -6.26
C LEU A 176 -8.14 2.36 -7.19
N PHE A 177 -7.72 3.51 -6.67
CA PHE A 177 -6.99 4.51 -7.44
C PHE A 177 -5.54 4.07 -7.71
N TYR A 178 -4.89 3.44 -6.73
CA TYR A 178 -3.50 3.01 -6.84
C TYR A 178 -3.30 1.79 -7.74
N SER A 179 -4.33 0.97 -7.95
CA SER A 179 -4.34 -0.14 -8.92
C SER A 179 -4.52 0.31 -10.38
N SER A 180 -4.73 1.60 -10.64
CA SER A 180 -4.89 2.14 -12.00
C SER A 180 -3.52 2.35 -12.70
N PRO A 181 -3.47 2.45 -14.05
CA PRO A 181 -2.22 2.63 -14.80
C PRO A 181 -1.34 3.83 -14.37
N ASN A 182 -1.93 4.88 -13.81
CA ASN A 182 -1.23 6.05 -13.27
C ASN A 182 -1.28 6.13 -11.73
N GLY A 183 -1.53 4.99 -11.07
CA GLY A 183 -1.70 4.89 -9.63
C GLY A 183 -0.47 5.34 -8.85
N HIS A 184 0.73 5.04 -9.34
CA HIS A 184 2.00 5.40 -8.70
C HIS A 184 2.16 6.92 -8.55
N ARG A 185 1.82 7.71 -9.58
CA ARG A 185 1.87 9.17 -9.51
C ARG A 185 0.82 9.73 -8.55
N ARG A 186 -0.38 9.15 -8.54
CA ARG A 186 -1.45 9.55 -7.60
C ARG A 186 -1.07 9.26 -6.16
N LEU A 187 -0.58 8.05 -5.89
CA LEU A 187 -0.09 7.63 -4.59
C LEU A 187 1.03 8.55 -4.11
N TRP A 188 2.04 8.80 -4.94
CA TRP A 188 3.16 9.67 -4.57
C TRP A 188 2.72 11.09 -4.21
N LEU A 189 1.84 11.69 -5.01
CA LEU A 189 1.31 13.03 -4.71
C LEU A 189 0.45 13.05 -3.45
N ALA A 190 -0.38 12.01 -3.24
CA ALA A 190 -1.19 11.89 -2.03
C ALA A 190 -0.33 11.75 -0.77
N LEU A 191 0.77 10.98 -0.84
CA LEU A 191 1.74 10.84 0.26
C LEU A 191 2.40 12.20 0.58
N LEU A 192 2.83 12.95 -0.44
CA LEU A 192 3.45 14.27 -0.26
C LEU A 192 2.47 15.32 0.28
N ASP A 193 1.19 15.21 -0.03
CA ASP A 193 0.15 16.14 0.46
C ASP A 193 -0.19 15.86 1.92
N ARG A 194 -0.39 14.57 2.27
CA ARG A 194 -0.72 14.12 3.62
C ARG A 194 0.45 14.19 4.62
N ALA A 195 1.68 14.34 4.12
CA ALA A 195 2.88 14.40 4.97
C ALA A 195 3.16 15.81 5.52
N ARG A 196 2.49 16.84 5.01
CA ARG A 196 2.68 18.25 5.36
C ARG A 196 2.13 18.62 6.72
#